data_AF-A0A382RYM9-F1
#
_entry.id   AF-A0A382RYM9-F1
#
_cell.length_a   1.000
_cell.length_b   1.000
_cell.length_c   1.000
_cell.angle_alpha   90.00
_cell.angle_beta   90.00
_cell.angle_gamma   90.00
#
_symmetry.space_group_name_H-M   'P 1'
#
loop_
_entity.id
_entity.type
_entity.pdbx_description
1 polymer ?
#
loop_
_entity_poly.entity_id
_entity_poly.type
_entity_poly.pdbx_seq_one_letter_code
_entity_poly.pdbx_strand_id
1 'polypeptide(L)'
;MTRQRLRESSVKWKMVLSLDSFALKIVKKGEELAFSNKAKIVNISVPTKVKTYIDENLAKAINHFKKKYKLEFNLISDEKLTIPEYKIDLLNKNKKILKKIENIEKISSKQYYDRKNFINNKNNKKFKVRSKFNKKFKYHSKVKKNNFGNKKTVNY
;
A
#
# COMPACT_ATOMS: atom_id res chain seq x y z
N MET A 1 -10.46 12.91 -26.96
CA MET A 1 -9.04 12.57 -27.24
C MET A 1 -8.65 11.38 -26.37
N THR A 2 -8.14 10.31 -26.96
CA THR A 2 -7.63 9.11 -26.28
C THR A 2 -6.11 9.05 -26.43
N ARG A 3 -5.39 8.56 -25.41
CA ARG A 3 -3.92 8.41 -25.44
C ARG A 3 -3.54 6.94 -25.36
N GLN A 4 -2.53 6.54 -26.14
CA GLN A 4 -1.96 5.20 -26.10
C GLN A 4 -1.08 5.01 -24.85
N ARG A 5 -1.27 3.91 -24.11
CA ARG A 5 -0.53 3.59 -22.89
C ARG A 5 0.75 2.83 -23.24
N LEU A 6 1.90 3.50 -23.15
CA LEU A 6 3.20 2.93 -23.51
C LEU A 6 3.84 2.11 -22.38
N ARG A 7 3.49 2.37 -21.11
CA ARG A 7 3.91 1.60 -19.92
C ARG A 7 2.88 1.72 -18.79
N GLU A 8 3.06 0.86 -17.79
CA GLU A 8 2.33 0.93 -16.53
C GLU A 8 2.73 2.16 -15.70
N SER A 9 1.75 2.74 -15.02
CA SER A 9 1.92 3.87 -14.11
C SER A 9 2.60 3.43 -12.81
N SER A 10 3.52 4.26 -12.30
CA SER A 10 4.21 4.00 -11.03
C SER A 10 3.30 4.09 -9.79
N VAL A 11 2.17 4.79 -9.90
CA VAL A 11 1.18 4.93 -8.82
C VAL A 11 0.23 3.73 -8.84
N LYS A 12 0.20 2.99 -7.74
CA LYS A 12 -0.78 1.94 -7.47
C LYS A 12 -1.76 2.47 -6.42
N TRP A 13 -3.01 2.66 -6.81
CA TRP A 13 -4.08 3.01 -5.88
C TRP A 13 -4.49 1.76 -5.08
N LYS A 14 -4.48 1.86 -3.74
CA LYS A 14 -4.97 0.81 -2.85
C LYS A 14 -6.21 1.30 -2.11
N MET A 15 -7.35 0.68 -2.40
CA MET A 15 -8.60 0.95 -1.71
C MET A 15 -8.69 0.08 -0.45
N VAL A 16 -9.15 0.67 0.66
CA VAL A 16 -9.31 -0.03 1.94
C VAL A 16 -10.80 -0.01 2.33
N LEU A 17 -11.25 -1.08 2.98
CA LEU A 17 -12.62 -1.16 3.48
C LEU A 17 -12.86 -0.13 4.58
N SER A 18 -14.11 0.35 4.66
CA SER A 18 -14.56 1.10 5.83
C SER A 18 -14.49 0.23 7.08
N LEU A 19 -14.45 0.87 8.23
CA LEU A 19 -14.30 0.21 9.52
C LEU A 19 -15.42 -0.83 9.75
N ASP A 20 -16.66 -0.44 9.49
CA ASP A 20 -17.86 -1.26 9.65
C ASP A 20 -17.84 -2.49 8.74
N SER A 21 -17.53 -2.28 7.46
CA SER A 21 -17.43 -3.37 6.48
C SER A 21 -16.27 -4.30 6.79
N PHE A 22 -15.15 -3.77 7.28
CA PHE A 22 -14.00 -4.57 7.68
C PHE A 22 -14.31 -5.42 8.92
N ALA A 23 -14.93 -4.84 9.94
CA ALA A 23 -15.38 -5.53 11.15
C ALA A 23 -16.32 -6.69 10.81
N LEU A 24 -17.35 -6.43 10.00
CA LEU A 24 -18.31 -7.45 9.57
C LEU A 24 -17.62 -8.57 8.78
N LYS A 25 -16.73 -8.20 7.86
CA LYS A 25 -15.95 -9.14 7.06
C LYS A 25 -15.09 -10.06 7.93
N ILE A 26 -14.43 -9.53 8.96
CA ILE A 26 -13.59 -10.32 9.87
C ILE A 26 -14.43 -11.34 10.64
N VAL A 27 -15.57 -10.93 11.20
CA VAL A 27 -16.45 -11.82 11.95
C VAL A 27 -16.96 -12.95 11.05
N LYS A 28 -17.40 -12.62 9.83
CA LYS A 28 -17.88 -13.62 8.86
C LYS A 28 -16.79 -14.55 8.37
N LYS A 29 -15.59 -14.02 8.13
CA LYS A 29 -14.44 -14.82 7.77
C LYS A 29 -14.03 -15.77 8.90
N GLY A 30 -14.08 -15.31 10.15
CA GLY A 30 -13.84 -16.15 11.32
C GLY A 30 -14.87 -17.28 11.46
N GLU A 31 -16.16 -16.99 11.22
CA GLU A 31 -17.25 -17.97 11.17
C GLU A 31 -16.99 -19.07 10.13
N GLU A 32 -16.76 -18.69 8.88
CA GLU A 32 -16.50 -19.61 7.76
C GLU A 32 -15.29 -20.51 8.06
N LEU A 33 -14.18 -19.90 8.47
CA LEU A 33 -12.95 -20.62 8.79
C LEU A 33 -13.12 -21.59 9.94
N ALA A 34 -13.89 -21.23 10.96
CA ALA A 34 -14.15 -22.11 12.08
C ALA A 34 -14.95 -23.34 11.66
N PHE A 35 -15.96 -23.18 10.80
CA PHE A 35 -16.74 -24.31 10.31
C PHE A 35 -15.93 -25.22 9.39
N SER A 36 -15.18 -24.66 8.43
CA SER A 36 -14.35 -25.47 7.53
C SER A 36 -13.31 -26.30 8.27
N ASN A 37 -12.69 -25.74 9.32
CA ASN A 37 -11.63 -26.41 10.08
C ASN A 37 -12.11 -27.09 11.37
N LYS A 38 -13.43 -27.15 11.60
CA LYS A 38 -14.06 -27.69 12.82
C LYS A 38 -13.49 -27.10 14.12
N ALA A 39 -13.12 -25.82 14.09
CA ALA A 39 -12.60 -25.11 15.25
C ALA A 39 -13.73 -24.80 16.24
N LYS A 40 -13.38 -24.66 17.52
CA LYS A 40 -14.32 -24.28 18.59
C LYS A 40 -14.01 -22.93 19.19
N ILE A 41 -12.76 -22.49 19.08
CA ILE A 41 -12.30 -21.19 19.54
C ILE A 41 -11.64 -20.49 18.35
N VAL A 42 -12.00 -19.23 18.14
CA VAL A 42 -11.43 -18.37 17.10
C VAL A 42 -10.81 -17.17 17.78
N ASN A 43 -9.49 -17.11 17.79
CA ASN A 43 -8.76 -15.94 18.29
C ASN A 43 -8.52 -15.00 17.11
N ILE A 44 -9.08 -13.81 17.16
CA ILE A 44 -8.94 -12.81 16.12
C ILE A 44 -8.14 -11.65 16.68
N SER A 45 -6.99 -11.36 16.08
CA SER A 45 -6.19 -10.16 16.38
C SER A 45 -6.46 -9.09 15.33
N VAL A 46 -6.94 -7.94 15.79
CA VAL A 46 -7.34 -6.79 14.95
C VAL A 46 -6.87 -5.48 15.59
N PRO A 47 -6.84 -4.37 14.82
CA PRO A 47 -6.57 -3.05 15.39
C PRO A 47 -7.56 -2.68 16.51
N THR A 48 -7.09 -1.89 17.49
CA THR A 48 -7.89 -1.44 18.65
C THR A 48 -9.25 -0.88 18.25
N LYS A 49 -9.27 0.04 17.28
CA LYS A 49 -10.50 0.69 16.79
C LYS A 49 -11.52 -0.28 16.17
N VAL A 50 -11.04 -1.36 15.57
CA VAL A 50 -11.90 -2.39 14.96
C VAL A 50 -12.48 -3.28 16.06
N LYS A 51 -11.66 -3.64 17.05
CA LYS A 51 -12.12 -4.40 18.21
C LYS A 51 -13.26 -3.69 18.94
N THR A 52 -13.07 -2.41 19.30
CA THR A 52 -14.09 -1.63 20.01
C THR A 52 -15.41 -1.58 19.25
N TYR A 53 -15.34 -1.39 17.93
CA TYR A 53 -16.54 -1.40 17.09
C TYR A 53 -17.24 -2.77 17.07
N ILE A 54 -16.49 -3.87 17.00
CA ILE A 54 -17.06 -5.23 17.03
C ILE A 54 -17.74 -5.47 18.39
N ASP A 55 -17.10 -5.07 19.49
CA ASP A 55 -17.62 -5.25 20.84
C ASP A 55 -18.92 -4.44 21.06
N GLU A 56 -19.00 -3.21 20.55
CA GLU A 56 -20.17 -2.35 20.69
C GLU A 56 -21.32 -2.74 19.74
N ASN A 57 -21.01 -2.92 18.45
CA ASN A 57 -22.04 -3.02 17.40
C ASN A 57 -22.38 -4.48 17.03
N LEU A 58 -21.45 -5.42 17.21
CA LEU A 58 -21.60 -6.82 16.76
C LEU A 58 -21.70 -7.83 17.91
N ALA A 59 -21.82 -7.38 19.16
CA ALA A 59 -22.01 -8.26 20.33
C ALA A 59 -23.18 -9.24 20.16
N LYS A 60 -24.30 -8.80 19.58
CA LYS A 60 -25.47 -9.66 19.32
C LYS A 60 -25.12 -10.83 18.39
N ALA A 61 -24.35 -10.58 17.34
CA ALA A 61 -23.92 -11.60 16.40
C ALA A 61 -22.97 -12.60 17.07
N ILE A 62 -21.99 -12.12 17.83
CA ILE A 62 -21.04 -12.97 18.58
C ILE A 62 -21.78 -13.87 19.57
N ASN A 63 -22.73 -13.31 20.32
CA ASN A 63 -23.55 -14.08 21.26
C ASN A 63 -24.41 -15.13 20.58
N HIS A 64 -24.95 -14.82 19.40
CA HIS A 64 -25.67 -15.81 18.60
C HIS A 64 -24.78 -16.99 18.20
N PHE A 65 -23.53 -16.76 17.78
CA PHE A 65 -22.60 -17.84 17.46
C PHE A 65 -22.25 -18.71 18.67
N LYS A 66 -22.03 -18.08 19.82
CA LYS A 66 -21.76 -18.79 21.08
C LYS A 66 -22.92 -19.70 21.47
N LYS A 67 -24.16 -19.18 21.43
CA LYS A 67 -25.36 -19.93 21.79
C LYS A 67 -25.69 -21.04 20.79
N LYS A 68 -25.72 -20.72 19.49
CA LYS A 68 -26.18 -21.64 18.44
C LYS A 68 -25.14 -22.71 18.08
N TYR A 69 -23.86 -22.34 17.99
CA TYR A 69 -22.82 -23.21 17.45
C TYR A 69 -21.75 -23.63 18.47
N LYS A 70 -21.84 -23.13 19.71
CA LYS A 70 -20.83 -23.34 20.77
C LYS A 70 -19.44 -22.96 20.28
N LEU A 71 -19.37 -21.83 19.57
CA LEU A 71 -18.16 -21.27 19.00
C LEU A 71 -17.82 -19.99 19.76
N GLU A 72 -16.60 -19.92 20.27
CA GLU A 72 -16.11 -18.79 21.05
C GLU A 72 -15.22 -17.89 20.19
N PHE A 73 -15.58 -16.61 20.09
CA PHE A 73 -14.76 -15.58 19.48
C PHE A 73 -13.99 -14.84 20.57
N ASN A 74 -12.67 -14.88 20.49
CA ASN A 74 -11.78 -14.10 21.36
C ASN A 74 -11.17 -12.98 20.54
N LEU A 75 -11.54 -11.73 20.84
CA LEU A 75 -11.05 -10.55 20.14
C LEU A 75 -9.86 -9.95 20.89
N ILE A 76 -8.70 -9.96 20.24
CA ILE A 76 -7.43 -9.45 20.75
C ILE A 76 -7.12 -8.14 20.00
N SER A 77 -6.84 -7.08 20.74
CA SER A 77 -6.37 -5.82 20.15
C SER A 77 -4.87 -5.89 19.96
N ASP A 78 -4.40 -5.63 18.74
CA ASP A 78 -2.99 -5.48 18.42
C ASP A 78 -2.78 -4.09 17.80
N GLU A 79 -2.04 -3.23 18.50
CA GLU A 79 -1.74 -1.86 18.07
C GLU A 79 -0.81 -1.82 16.85
N LYS A 80 -0.09 -2.91 16.57
CA LYS A 80 0.82 -3.00 15.42
C LYS A 80 0.08 -3.21 14.10
N LEU A 81 -1.18 -3.64 14.16
CA LEU A 81 -2.00 -3.89 12.98
C LEU A 81 -2.74 -2.62 12.56
N THR A 82 -2.82 -2.39 11.25
CA THR A 82 -3.63 -1.32 10.66
C THR A 82 -4.69 -1.90 9.73
N ILE A 83 -5.79 -1.19 9.42
CA ILE A 83 -6.78 -1.72 8.46
C ILE A 83 -6.13 -1.77 7.06
N PRO A 84 -6.16 -2.90 6.32
CA PRO A 84 -7.00 -4.10 6.45
C PRO A 84 -6.28 -5.36 6.99
N GLU A 85 -5.30 -5.18 7.86
CA GLU A 85 -4.50 -6.25 8.46
C GLU A 85 -5.21 -6.95 9.62
N TYR A 86 -5.03 -8.27 9.69
CA TYR A 86 -5.61 -9.10 10.76
C TYR A 86 -4.86 -10.43 10.89
N LYS A 87 -5.01 -11.07 12.05
CA LYS A 87 -4.61 -12.47 12.28
C LYS A 87 -5.78 -13.24 12.87
N ILE A 88 -5.97 -14.47 12.41
CA ILE A 88 -6.99 -15.40 12.89
C ILE A 88 -6.31 -16.72 13.21
N ASP A 89 -6.32 -17.08 14.49
CA ASP A 89 -5.87 -18.37 14.97
C ASP A 89 -7.10 -19.21 15.33
N LEU A 90 -7.18 -20.38 14.71
CA LEU A 90 -8.23 -21.36 14.95
C LEU A 90 -7.73 -22.37 15.96
N LEU A 91 -8.51 -22.62 17.01
CA LEU A 91 -8.16 -23.57 18.06
C LEU A 91 -9.28 -24.58 18.31
N ASN A 92 -8.87 -25.77 18.75
CA ASN A 92 -9.80 -26.77 19.27
C ASN A 92 -10.22 -26.44 20.71
N LYS A 93 -11.17 -27.19 21.29
CA LYS A 93 -11.60 -27.07 22.70
C LYS A 93 -10.42 -27.14 23.67
N ASN A 94 -9.44 -27.99 23.37
CA ASN A 94 -8.22 -28.17 24.18
C ASN A 94 -7.18 -27.05 23.95
N LYS A 95 -7.57 -25.93 23.32
CA LYS A 95 -6.71 -24.78 22.98
C LYS A 95 -5.49 -25.12 22.10
N LYS A 96 -5.51 -26.27 21.42
CA LYS A 96 -4.50 -26.62 20.40
C LYS A 96 -4.76 -25.83 19.13
N ILE A 97 -3.72 -25.21 18.57
CA ILE A 97 -3.79 -24.45 17.33
C ILE A 97 -3.99 -25.41 16.16
N LEU A 98 -5.08 -25.23 15.41
CA LEU A 98 -5.41 -25.99 14.21
C LEU A 98 -4.85 -25.30 12.96
N LYS A 99 -5.00 -23.97 12.88
CA LYS A 99 -4.59 -23.20 11.71
C LYS A 99 -4.37 -21.75 12.09
N LYS A 100 -3.38 -21.12 11.44
CA LYS A 100 -3.11 -19.68 11.53
C LYS A 100 -3.31 -19.05 10.17
N ILE A 101 -4.05 -17.94 10.12
CA ILE A 101 -4.34 -17.19 8.91
C ILE A 101 -4.06 -15.73 9.19
N GLU A 102 -3.24 -15.10 8.37
CA GLU A 102 -2.89 -13.69 8.52
C GLU A 102 -3.00 -12.96 7.19
N ASN A 103 -3.35 -11.69 7.27
CA ASN A 103 -3.28 -10.75 6.16
C ASN A 103 -2.44 -9.57 6.62
N ILE A 104 -1.15 -9.60 6.33
CA ILE A 104 -0.21 -8.55 6.70
C ILE A 104 0.53 -8.17 5.44
N GLU A 105 0.68 -6.87 5.19
CA GLU A 105 1.46 -6.43 4.05
C GLU A 105 2.93 -6.67 4.33
N LYS A 106 3.47 -7.74 3.74
CA LYS A 106 4.90 -7.98 3.71
C LYS A 106 5.51 -6.94 2.79
N ILE A 107 6.09 -5.90 3.38
CA ILE A 107 7.05 -5.07 2.68
C ILE A 107 8.22 -6.00 2.40
N SER A 108 8.35 -6.48 1.16
CA SER A 108 9.62 -7.08 0.76
C SER A 108 10.64 -5.98 1.01
N SER A 109 11.54 -6.20 1.98
CA SER A 109 12.75 -5.42 2.04
C SER A 109 13.29 -5.51 0.62
N LYS A 110 13.27 -4.38 -0.10
CA LYS A 110 13.96 -4.29 -1.38
C LYS A 110 15.29 -4.95 -1.07
N GLN A 111 15.64 -6.03 -1.78
CA GLN A 111 17.04 -6.42 -1.84
C GLN A 111 17.76 -5.08 -1.99
N TYR A 112 18.55 -4.72 -0.98
CA TYR A 112 19.41 -3.56 -1.10
C TYR A 112 20.24 -3.95 -2.30
N TYR A 113 19.82 -3.55 -3.51
CA TYR A 113 20.63 -3.68 -4.70
C TYR A 113 21.83 -2.88 -4.27
N ASP A 114 22.91 -3.57 -3.94
CA ASP A 114 24.11 -2.96 -3.39
C ASP A 114 24.47 -1.81 -4.33
N ARG A 115 24.09 -0.58 -3.95
CA ARG A 115 24.41 0.62 -4.74
C ARG A 115 25.91 0.82 -4.81
N LYS A 116 26.69 -0.01 -4.10
CA LYS A 116 28.14 -0.15 -4.24
C LYS A 116 28.55 -0.28 -5.72
N ASN A 117 27.77 -0.99 -6.56
CA ASN A 117 28.13 -1.16 -7.97
C ASN A 117 27.87 0.08 -8.86
N PHE A 118 27.00 1.02 -8.43
CA PHE A 118 26.77 2.27 -9.17
C PHE A 118 27.75 3.39 -8.77
N ILE A 119 28.31 3.33 -7.56
CA ILE A 119 29.31 4.30 -7.10
C ILE A 119 30.70 3.94 -7.65
N ASN A 120 31.04 2.65 -7.72
CA ASN A 120 32.37 2.20 -8.18
C ASN A 120 32.60 2.38 -9.69
N ASN A 121 31.56 2.63 -10.48
CA ASN A 121 31.69 2.86 -11.93
C ASN A 121 31.77 4.35 -12.33
N LYS A 122 31.88 5.26 -11.35
CA LYS A 122 31.97 6.70 -11.65
C LYS A 122 33.32 7.15 -12.21
N ASN A 123 34.38 6.33 -12.08
CA ASN A 123 35.75 6.81 -12.32
C ASN A 123 36.50 6.22 -13.53
N ASN A 124 35.95 5.25 -14.29
CA ASN A 124 36.73 4.60 -15.36
C ASN A 124 36.11 4.67 -16.78
N LYS A 125 35.30 5.69 -17.07
CA LYS A 125 35.20 6.16 -18.46
C LYS A 125 36.05 7.39 -18.58
N LYS A 126 37.27 7.22 -19.08
CA LYS A 126 37.99 8.30 -19.77
C LYS A 126 37.00 8.88 -20.78
N PHE A 127 36.34 9.99 -20.44
CA PHE A 127 35.66 10.80 -21.43
C PHE A 127 36.77 11.22 -22.38
N LYS A 128 36.95 10.49 -23.48
CA LYS A 128 37.68 11.00 -24.63
C LYS A 128 36.87 12.21 -25.06
N VAL A 129 37.29 13.39 -24.62
CA VAL A 129 36.86 14.65 -25.21
C VAL A 129 37.12 14.47 -26.69
N ARG A 130 36.05 14.23 -27.46
CA ARG A 130 36.16 14.08 -28.91
C ARG A 130 36.71 15.43 -29.36
N SER A 131 37.95 15.40 -29.80
CA SER A 131 38.72 16.54 -30.31
C SER A 131 37.78 17.50 -31.02
N LYS A 132 37.74 18.75 -30.54
CA LYS A 132 37.03 19.90 -31.11
C LYS A 132 36.34 19.55 -32.43
N PHE A 133 35.07 19.13 -32.37
CA PHE A 133 34.25 19.19 -33.57
C PHE A 133 34.22 20.66 -33.95
N ASN A 134 35.01 21.03 -34.95
CA ASN A 134 34.90 22.32 -35.62
C ASN A 134 33.45 22.44 -36.07
N LYS A 135 32.64 23.16 -35.28
CA LYS A 135 31.29 23.55 -35.66
C LYS A 135 31.45 24.50 -36.86
N LYS A 136 31.53 23.93 -38.06
CA LYS A 136 31.17 24.64 -39.30
C LYS A 136 29.66 24.80 -39.29
N PHE A 137 29.17 25.64 -38.39
CA PHE A 137 27.84 26.19 -38.50
C PHE A 137 28.01 27.69 -38.67
N LYS A 138 28.12 28.12 -39.93
CA LYS A 138 27.88 29.50 -40.33
C LYS A 138 26.41 29.80 -40.08
N TYR A 139 26.02 30.00 -38.83
CA TYR A 139 24.79 30.71 -38.53
C TYR A 139 25.14 32.19 -38.59
N HIS A 140 24.76 32.85 -39.69
CA HIS A 140 24.65 34.30 -39.70
C HIS A 140 23.84 34.70 -38.46
N SER A 141 24.45 35.44 -37.54
CA SER A 141 23.75 36.03 -36.41
C SER A 141 22.57 36.81 -36.99
N LYS A 142 21.35 36.36 -36.71
CA LYS A 142 20.16 37.17 -36.98
C LYS A 142 20.38 38.47 -36.22
N VAL A 143 20.65 39.52 -36.99
CA VAL A 143 20.73 40.91 -36.54
C VAL A 143 19.61 41.13 -35.54
N LYS A 144 19.98 41.59 -34.33
CA LYS A 144 19.01 42.17 -33.39
C LYS A 144 18.25 43.23 -34.16
N LYS A 145 16.99 42.98 -34.51
CA LYS A 145 16.08 44.04 -34.91
C LYS A 145 15.91 44.92 -33.68
N ASN A 146 16.58 46.06 -33.71
CA ASN A 146 16.34 47.13 -32.75
C ASN A 146 14.89 47.58 -32.97
N ASN A 147 13.98 47.15 -32.11
CA ASN A 147 12.64 47.73 -32.05
C ASN A 147 12.75 49.12 -31.38
N PHE A 148 13.28 50.10 -32.11
CA PHE A 148 12.95 51.49 -31.87
C PHE A 148 11.60 51.73 -32.54
N GLY A 149 10.55 51.85 -31.72
CA GLY A 149 9.19 51.99 -32.22
C GLY A 149 8.17 52.24 -31.12
N ASN A 150 8.22 53.45 -30.56
CA ASN A 150 7.12 54.19 -29.95
C ASN A 150 6.61 53.74 -28.58
N LYS A 151 7.22 54.32 -27.54
CA LYS A 151 6.49 54.76 -26.34
C LYS A 151 5.29 55.60 -26.79
N LYS A 152 4.07 55.10 -26.60
CA LYS A 152 2.91 55.96 -26.40
C LYS A 152 2.63 56.01 -24.91
N THR A 153 2.88 57.17 -24.32
CA THR A 153 2.44 57.56 -22.98
C THR A 153 0.92 57.66 -23.00
N VAL A 154 0.22 56.90 -22.15
CA VAL A 154 -1.15 57.23 -21.77
C VAL A 154 -1.04 57.90 -20.41
N ASN A 155 -1.22 59.22 -20.43
CA ASN A 155 -1.42 60.04 -19.25
C ASN A 155 -2.94 60.13 -19.00
N TYR A 156 -3.29 60.11 -17.70
CA TYR A 156 -4.59 60.32 -17.06
C TYR A 156 -5.68 59.26 -17.28
#